data_AF-A0A2N6ASU5-F1
#
_entry.id   AF-A0A2N6ASU5-F1
#
_cell.length_a   1.000
_cell.length_b   1.000
_cell.length_c   1.000
_cell.angle_alpha   90.00
_cell.angle_beta   90.00
_cell.angle_gamma   90.00
#
_symmetry.space_group_name_H-M   'P 1'
#
loop_
_entity.id
_entity.type
_entity.pdbx_description
1 polymer ?
#
loop_
_entity_poly.entity_id
_entity_poly.type
_entity_poly.pdbx_seq_one_letter_code
_entity_poly.pdbx_strand_id
1 'polypeptide(L)' 'MAPSWIQILIVVALLVLLFGRGKISDLMGDVAKGIKSFKKGIAEEEHADRSEDVKTIDVDKSEPINTSDKTETSTKS' A
#
# COMPACT_ATOMS: atom_id res chain seq x y z
N MET A 1 -25.27 -24.34 -7.14
CA MET A 1 -23.95 -24.39 -7.80
C MET A 1 -23.18 -23.16 -7.33
N ALA A 2 -22.22 -23.32 -6.43
CA ALA A 2 -21.42 -22.20 -5.95
C ALA A 2 -20.47 -21.75 -7.07
N PRO A 3 -20.25 -20.44 -7.26
CA PRO A 3 -19.32 -19.97 -8.26
C PRO A 3 -17.94 -20.55 -7.96
N SER A 4 -17.33 -21.12 -8.99
CA SER A 4 -15.99 -21.68 -8.88
C SER A 4 -14.99 -20.55 -8.60
N TRP A 5 -13.93 -20.84 -7.84
CA TRP A 5 -12.88 -19.86 -7.56
C TRP A 5 -12.26 -19.28 -8.84
N ILE A 6 -12.25 -20.07 -9.92
CA ILE A 6 -11.79 -19.64 -11.25
C ILE A 6 -12.67 -18.51 -11.82
N GLN A 7 -14.00 -18.59 -11.65
CA GLN A 7 -14.90 -17.52 -12.09
C GLN A 7 -14.58 -16.19 -11.40
N ILE A 8 -14.28 -16.23 -10.10
CA ILE A 8 -13.93 -15.03 -9.33
C ILE A 8 -12.63 -14.41 -9.87
N LEU A 9 -11.61 -15.23 -10.17
CA LEU A 9 -10.36 -14.72 -10.72
C LEU A 9 -10.54 -14.09 -12.11
N ILE A 10 -11.37 -14.67 -12.97
CA ILE A 10 -11.67 -14.12 -14.30
C ILE A 10 -12.34 -12.74 -14.17
N VAL A 11 -13.29 -12.58 -13.25
CA VAL A 11 -13.97 -11.30 -13.02
C VAL A 11 -13.00 -10.24 -12.49
N VAL A 12 -12.13 -10.60 -11.54
CA VAL A 12 -11.11 -9.68 -11.01
C VAL A 12 -10.13 -9.27 -12.11
N ALA A 13 -9.69 -10.20 -12.95
CA ALA A 13 -8.79 -9.89 -14.07
C ALA A 13 -9.43 -8.89 -15.06
N LEU A 14 -10.72 -9.03 -15.36
CA LEU A 14 -11.45 -8.09 -16.21
C LEU A 14 -11.56 -6.70 -15.56
N LEU A 15 -11.85 -6.63 -14.25
CA LEU A 15 -11.84 -5.35 -13.53
C LEU A 15 -10.46 -4.69 -13.58
N VAL A 16 -9.39 -5.45 -13.35
CA VAL A 16 -8.02 -4.91 -13.41
C VAL A 16 -7.68 -4.42 -14.82
N LEU A 17 -8.14 -5.10 -15.87
CA LEU A 17 -7.89 -4.71 -17.26
C LEU A 17 -8.69 -3.46 -17.67
N LEU A 18 -9.94 -3.34 -17.24
CA LEU A 18 -10.82 -2.20 -17.55
C LEU A 18 -10.39 -0.91 -16.82
N PHE A 19 -10.01 -1.03 -15.55
CA PHE A 19 -9.58 0.11 -14.72
C PHE A 19 -8.09 0.41 -14.84
N GLY A 20 -7.29 -0.56 -15.32
CA GLY A 20 -5.85 -0.44 -15.50
C GLY A 20 -5.06 -0.52 -14.18
N ARG A 21 -3.85 -1.08 -14.25
CA ARG A 21 -2.96 -1.27 -13.08
C ARG A 21 -2.56 0.02 -12.35
N GLY A 22 -2.57 1.17 -13.03
CA GLY A 22 -2.16 2.46 -12.44
C GLY A 22 -3.14 2.96 -11.37
N LYS A 23 -4.44 2.93 -11.67
CA LYS A 23 -5.51 3.39 -10.76
C LYS A 23 -5.64 2.52 -9.51
N ILE A 24 -5.34 1.22 -9.64
CA ILE A 24 -5.49 0.23 -8.58
C ILE A 24 -4.33 0.31 -7.58
N SER A 25 -3.12 0.65 -8.03
CA SER A 25 -1.94 0.76 -7.15
C SER A 25 -2.08 1.88 -6.13
N ASP A 26 -2.51 3.07 -6.55
CA ASP A 26 -2.74 4.20 -5.64
C ASP A 26 -3.88 3.90 -4.66
N LEU A 27 -4.99 3.36 -5.17
CA LEU A 27 -6.15 3.01 -4.33
C LEU A 27 -5.82 1.89 -3.33
N MET A 28 -5.04 0.89 -3.74
CA MET A 28 -4.59 -0.20 -2.88
C MET A 28 -3.60 0.29 -1.83
N GLY A 29 -2.80 1.32 -2.11
CA GLY A 29 -1.95 1.99 -1.14
C GLY A 29 -2.77 2.67 -0.02
N ASP A 30 -3.83 3.39 -0.36
CA ASP A 30 -4.69 4.05 0.62
C ASP A 30 -5.58 3.07 1.38
N VAL A 31 -6.08 2.03 0.72
CA VAL A 31 -6.78 0.92 1.37
C VAL A 31 -5.85 0.15 2.31
N ALA A 32 -4.60 -0.10 1.94
CA ALA A 32 -3.62 -0.77 2.80
C ALA A 32 -3.32 0.05 4.06
N LYS A 33 -3.18 1.38 3.96
CA LYS A 33 -3.05 2.26 5.12
C LYS A 33 -4.29 2.18 6.03
N GLY A 34 -5.49 2.23 5.45
CA GLY A 34 -6.74 2.13 6.20
C GLY A 34 -6.90 0.80 6.94
N ILE A 35 -6.64 -0.33 6.26
CA ILE A 35 -6.70 -1.67 6.86
C ILE A 35 -5.58 -1.85 7.89
N LYS A 36 -4.38 -1.31 7.68
CA LYS A 36 -3.27 -1.36 8.65
C LYS A 36 -3.63 -0.62 9.93
N SER A 37 -4.20 0.59 9.83
CA SER A 37 -4.66 1.35 11.00
C SER A 37 -5.82 0.66 11.71
N PHE A 38 -6.75 0.06 10.96
CA PHE A 38 -7.85 -0.74 11.53
C PHE A 38 -7.32 -1.96 12.29
N LYS A 39 -6.38 -2.69 11.70
CA LYS A 39 -5.74 -3.84 12.36
C LYS A 39 -4.90 -3.42 13.56
N LYS A 40 -4.18 -2.30 13.48
CA LYS A 40 -3.42 -1.73 14.60
C LYS A 40 -4.35 -1.34 15.75
N GLY A 41 -5.48 -0.70 15.48
CA GLY A 41 -6.47 -0.35 16.51
C GLY A 41 -7.04 -1.58 17.22
N ILE A 42 -7.40 -2.64 16.48
CA ILE A 42 -7.87 -3.89 17.08
C ILE A 42 -6.76 -4.61 17.85
N ALA A 43 -5.54 -4.62 17.31
CA ALA A 43 -4.39 -5.21 18.00
C ALA A 43 -4.01 -4.42 19.25
N GLU A 44 -4.15 -3.10 19.27
CA GLU A 44 -3.95 -2.26 20.46
C GLU A 44 -5.02 -2.53 21.53
N GLU A 45 -6.27 -2.81 21.16
CA GLU A 45 -7.30 -3.26 22.12
C GLU A 45 -6.99 -4.67 22.68
N GLU A 46 -6.49 -5.58 21.85
CA GLU A 46 -6.07 -6.93 22.28
C GLU A 46 -4.77 -6.90 23.13
N HIS A 47 -3.85 -5.96 22.84
CA HIS A 47 -2.60 -5.74 23.57
C HIS A 47 -2.70 -4.73 24.72
N ALA A 48 -3.82 -4.01 24.89
CA ALA A 48 -4.08 -3.16 26.07
C ALA A 48 -4.36 -3.99 27.34
N ASP A 49 -4.75 -5.27 27.19
CA ASP A 49 -4.72 -6.26 28.28
C ASP A 49 -3.30 -6.85 28.49
N ARG A 50 -2.42 -6.62 27.49
CA ARG A 50 -1.00 -7.00 27.28
C ARG A 50 0.09 -6.30 28.08
N SER A 51 0.24 -5.00 27.86
CA SER A 51 1.49 -4.29 28.15
C SER A 51 1.30 -2.77 28.07
N GLU A 52 1.38 -2.11 29.22
CA GLU A 52 1.82 -0.73 29.27
C GLU A 52 3.30 -0.66 28.90
N ASP A 53 3.73 0.43 28.26
CA ASP A 53 5.11 0.73 27.80
C ASP A 53 5.48 0.21 26.39
N VAL A 54 5.42 1.09 25.38
CA VAL A 54 6.62 1.53 24.63
C VAL A 54 6.35 2.89 23.99
N LYS A 55 7.23 3.82 24.35
CA LYS A 55 7.41 5.21 23.89
C LYS A 55 7.53 5.38 22.37
N THR A 56 7.44 6.68 22.05
CA THR A 56 8.03 7.43 20.92
C THR A 56 7.22 7.52 19.63
N ILE A 57 6.59 8.68 19.51
CA ILE A 57 6.19 9.36 18.29
C ILE A 57 7.45 9.50 17.42
N ASP A 58 7.54 8.67 16.38
CA ASP A 58 8.53 8.81 15.32
C ASP A 58 8.07 9.97 14.41
N VAL A 59 8.62 11.15 14.65
CA VAL A 59 8.65 12.23 13.65
C VAL A 59 9.87 11.97 12.77
N ASP A 60 9.76 11.02 11.84
CA ASP A 60 10.76 10.88 10.76
C ASP A 60 10.17 11.30 9.41
N LYS A 61 10.62 12.49 9.01
CA LYS A 61 11.05 12.85 7.65
C LYS A 61 10.03 12.70 6.51
N SER A 62 9.22 13.74 6.34
CA SER A 62 8.70 14.13 5.03
C SER A 62 9.40 15.41 4.55
N GLU A 63 10.57 15.23 3.93
CA GLU A 63 11.13 16.22 2.98
C GLU A 63 11.18 15.58 1.60
N PRO A 64 10.33 16.00 0.64
CA PRO A 64 10.51 15.64 -0.76
C PRO A 64 11.56 16.55 -1.39
N ILE A 65 12.83 16.16 -1.36
CA ILE A 65 13.84 16.70 -2.29
C ILE A 65 13.64 16.05 -3.67
N ASN A 66 12.77 16.66 -4.47
CA ASN A 66 12.80 16.53 -5.91
C ASN A 66 14.05 17.26 -6.43
N THR A 67 15.15 16.53 -6.55
CA THR A 67 16.21 16.88 -7.50
C THR A 67 16.23 15.80 -8.57
N SER A 68 15.58 16.11 -9.69
CA SER A 68 15.87 15.49 -10.97
C SER A 68 17.33 15.76 -11.29
N ASP A 69 18.14 14.70 -11.37
CA ASP A 69 19.52 14.79 -11.86
C ASP A 69 19.69 13.91 -13.11
N LYS A 70 20.43 14.50 -14.05
CA LYS A 70 21.04 13.97 -15.28
C LYS A 70 20.18 13.45 -16.44
N THR A 71 19.81 14.41 -17.28
CA THR A 71 20.23 14.41 -18.69
C THR A 71 21.76 14.30 -18.77
N GLU A 72 22.30 13.23 -19.35
CA GLU A 72 23.63 13.26 -19.96
C GLU A 72 23.79 12.14 -21.02
N THR A 73 23.64 12.57 -22.26
CA THR A 73 24.24 12.05 -23.48
C THR A 73 25.73 11.72 -23.28
N SER A 74 26.16 10.49 -23.57
CA SER A 74 27.46 10.25 -24.23
C SER A 74 27.56 8.82 -24.75
N THR A 75 27.11 8.63 -25.99
CA THR A 75 27.61 7.59 -26.88
C THR A 75 28.93 8.12 -27.45
N LYS A 76 30.09 7.55 -27.04
CA LYS A 76 31.32 7.39 -27.83
C LYS A 76 32.51 7.01 -26.94
N SER A 77 32.85 5.73 -26.92
CA SER A 77 34.22 5.19 -27.05
C SER A 77 34.13 3.73 -27.41
#